data_AF-A0AAV1LTE1-F1
#
_entry.id   AF-A0AAV1LTE1-F1
#
_cell.length_a   1.000
_cell.length_b   1.000
_cell.length_c   1.000
_cell.angle_alpha   90.00
_cell.angle_beta   90.00
_cell.angle_gamma   90.00
#
_symmetry.space_group_name_H-M   'P 1'
#
loop_
_entity.id
_entity.type
_entity.pdbx_description
1 polymer ?
#
loop_
_entity_poly.entity_id
_entity_poly.type
_entity_poly.pdbx_seq_one_letter_code
_entity_poly.pdbx_strand_id
1 'polypeptide(L)'
;MASVRAVTAEFIEKYHECECLWKINNPFYKNKQKRLSALEALLQILRKQDKNANMDSVTKKINNLRCAFKKEHNKIKATNRSGVGTDELYIPKLWFYDLIMFLSESDNASRSSKDIDEILNEIATTDNQVKT
;
A
#
# COMPACT_ATOMS: atom_id res chain seq x y z
N MET A 1 -11.58 -18.47 10.78
CA MET A 1 -11.21 -17.40 9.81
C MET A 1 -10.34 -16.40 10.54
N ALA A 2 -9.26 -15.90 9.92
CA ALA A 2 -8.45 -14.86 10.54
C ALA A 2 -9.25 -13.55 10.65
N SER A 3 -9.02 -12.79 11.73
CA SER A 3 -9.69 -11.49 11.93
C SER A 3 -9.25 -10.50 10.85
N VAL A 4 -10.17 -9.66 10.37
CA VAL A 4 -9.91 -8.62 9.35
C VAL A 4 -8.75 -7.71 9.74
N ARG A 5 -8.61 -7.38 11.04
CA ARG A 5 -7.50 -6.56 11.55
C ARG A 5 -6.18 -7.31 11.48
N ALA A 6 -6.14 -8.58 11.87
CA ALA A 6 -4.94 -9.41 11.82
C ALA A 6 -4.44 -9.59 10.37
N VAL A 7 -5.35 -9.90 9.45
CA VAL A 7 -5.03 -10.02 8.01
C VAL A 7 -4.55 -8.69 7.43
N THR A 8 -5.14 -7.57 7.86
CA THR A 8 -4.70 -6.24 7.41
C THR A 8 -3.31 -5.90 7.93
N ALA A 9 -2.99 -6.22 9.19
CA ALA A 9 -1.64 -6.01 9.73
C ALA A 9 -0.61 -6.86 8.98
N GLU A 10 -0.87 -8.16 8.82
CA GLU A 10 0.00 -9.07 8.07
C GLU A 10 0.20 -8.61 6.62
N PHE A 11 -0.87 -8.12 5.97
CA PHE A 11 -0.79 -7.57 4.62
C PHE A 11 0.12 -6.34 4.55
N ILE A 12 0.03 -5.43 5.53
CA ILE A 12 0.85 -4.21 5.56
C ILE A 12 2.32 -4.56 5.83
N GLU A 13 2.58 -5.47 6.78
CA GLU A 13 3.93 -5.97 7.06
C GLU A 13 4.56 -6.60 5.82
N LYS A 14 3.81 -7.47 5.12
CA LYS A 14 4.32 -8.07 3.89
C LYS A 14 4.51 -7.03 2.79
N TYR A 15 3.63 -6.04 2.70
CA TYR A 15 3.75 -4.96 1.73
C TYR A 15 5.00 -4.12 1.99
N HIS A 16 5.34 -3.89 3.25
CA HIS A 16 6.57 -3.20 3.66
C HIS A 16 7.83 -3.96 3.20
N GLU A 17 7.89 -5.28 3.40
CA GLU A 17 9.01 -6.12 2.92
C GLU A 17 9.16 -6.10 1.38
N CYS A 18 8.05 -5.95 0.67
CA CYS A 18 8.01 -5.92 -0.79
C CYS A 18 8.42 -4.54 -1.34
N GLU A 19 9.67 -4.12 -1.08
CA GLU A 19 10.19 -2.81 -1.49
C GLU A 19 10.01 -2.50 -2.98
N CYS A 20 10.03 -3.51 -3.85
CA CYS A 20 9.81 -3.36 -5.29
C CYS A 20 8.41 -2.82 -5.65
N LEU A 21 7.47 -2.78 -4.70
CA LEU A 21 6.12 -2.26 -4.89
C LEU A 21 5.92 -0.82 -4.42
N TRP A 22 6.82 -0.27 -3.59
CA TRP A 22 6.61 1.04 -2.97
C TRP A 22 7.84 1.93 -2.92
N LYS A 23 9.04 1.36 -2.96
CA LYS A 23 10.30 2.10 -2.86
C LYS A 23 10.87 2.35 -4.25
N ILE A 24 10.72 3.59 -4.73
CA ILE A 24 11.06 3.99 -6.11
C ILE A 24 12.55 3.76 -6.42
N ASN A 25 13.41 4.00 -5.44
CA ASN A 25 14.87 3.82 -5.58
C ASN A 25 15.31 2.36 -5.52
N ASN A 26 14.39 1.40 -5.28
CA ASN A 26 14.73 0.00 -5.31
C ASN A 26 15.05 -0.43 -6.77
N PRO A 27 16.18 -1.12 -7.03
CA PRO A 27 16.55 -1.56 -8.37
C PRO A 27 15.49 -2.43 -9.07
N PHE A 28 14.66 -3.13 -8.29
CA PHE A 28 13.61 -4.01 -8.79
C PHE A 28 12.25 -3.32 -8.92
N TYR A 29 12.14 -2.01 -8.65
CA TYR A 29 10.89 -1.25 -8.76
C TYR A 29 10.29 -1.26 -10.17
N LYS A 30 11.14 -1.34 -11.20
CA LYS A 30 10.70 -1.47 -12.60
C LYS A 30 10.70 -2.93 -13.10
N ASN A 31 11.10 -3.88 -12.27
CA ASN A 31 11.17 -5.29 -12.65
C ASN A 31 9.77 -5.93 -12.52
N LYS A 32 9.11 -6.14 -13.66
CA LYS A 32 7.76 -6.73 -13.75
C LYS A 32 7.63 -8.06 -13.01
N GLN A 33 8.60 -8.97 -13.20
CA GLN A 33 8.55 -10.30 -12.59
C GLN A 33 8.64 -10.25 -11.07
N LYS A 34 9.54 -9.44 -10.52
CA LYS A 34 9.69 -9.25 -9.07
C LYS A 34 8.44 -8.64 -8.45
N ARG A 35 7.80 -7.71 -9.16
CA ARG A 35 6.54 -7.10 -8.70
C ARG A 35 5.38 -8.06 -8.73
N LEU A 36 5.24 -8.85 -9.80
CA LEU A 36 4.21 -9.88 -9.89
C LEU A 36 4.35 -10.88 -8.73
N SER A 37 5.56 -11.38 -8.49
CA SER A 37 5.83 -12.30 -7.37
C SER A 37 5.51 -11.67 -6.00
N ALA A 38 5.81 -10.38 -5.82
CA ALA A 38 5.44 -9.66 -4.59
C ALA A 38 3.91 -9.50 -4.44
N LEU A 39 3.18 -9.22 -5.52
CA LEU A 39 1.72 -9.15 -5.52
C LEU A 39 1.07 -10.51 -5.27
N GLU A 40 1.63 -11.59 -5.84
CA GLU A 40 1.21 -12.96 -5.56
C GLU A 40 1.37 -13.31 -4.08
N ALA A 41 2.47 -12.88 -3.44
CA ALA A 41 2.66 -13.09 -2.01
C ALA A 41 1.58 -12.36 -1.18
N LEU A 42 1.24 -11.13 -1.55
CA LEU A 42 0.13 -10.37 -0.93
C LEU A 42 -1.23 -11.02 -1.17
N LEU A 43 -1.44 -11.62 -2.35
CA LEU A 43 -2.66 -12.35 -2.69
C LEU A 43 -2.89 -13.54 -1.75
N GLN A 44 -1.84 -14.30 -1.42
CA GLN A 44 -1.96 -15.43 -0.50
C GLN A 44 -2.46 -15.00 0.88
N ILE A 45 -2.08 -13.80 1.34
CA ILE A 45 -2.55 -13.24 2.61
C ILE A 45 -4.03 -12.90 2.54
N LEU A 46 -4.49 -12.25 1.46
CA LEU A 46 -5.92 -11.97 1.28
C LEU A 46 -6.77 -13.24 1.21
N ARG A 47 -6.23 -14.31 0.62
CA ARG A 47 -6.91 -15.61 0.53
C ARG A 47 -7.16 -16.30 1.87
N LYS A 48 -6.45 -15.90 2.94
CA LYS A 48 -6.75 -16.34 4.32
C LYS A 48 -8.11 -15.83 4.82
N GLN A 49 -8.57 -14.70 4.30
CA GLN A 49 -9.87 -14.09 4.62
C GLN A 49 -10.93 -14.40 3.57
N ASP A 50 -10.58 -14.25 2.30
CA ASP A 50 -11.47 -14.47 1.16
C ASP A 50 -10.78 -15.38 0.13
N LYS A 51 -11.21 -16.64 0.07
CA LYS A 51 -10.65 -17.64 -0.85
C LYS A 51 -10.78 -17.24 -2.33
N ASN A 52 -11.73 -16.37 -2.66
CA ASN A 52 -11.97 -15.90 -4.03
C ASN A 52 -11.16 -14.65 -4.39
N ALA A 53 -10.34 -14.14 -3.48
CA ALA A 53 -9.47 -13.01 -3.75
C ALA A 53 -8.58 -13.28 -4.97
N ASN A 54 -8.38 -12.23 -5.76
CA ASN A 54 -7.62 -12.19 -7.01
C ASN A 54 -6.71 -10.95 -7.05
N MET A 55 -5.96 -10.76 -8.15
CA MET A 55 -5.04 -9.61 -8.29
C MET A 55 -5.74 -8.26 -8.17
N ASP A 56 -6.96 -8.13 -8.69
CA ASP A 56 -7.78 -6.93 -8.52
C ASP A 56 -8.07 -6.63 -7.03
N SER A 57 -8.33 -7.66 -6.23
CA SER A 57 -8.52 -7.53 -4.78
C SER A 57 -7.27 -6.99 -4.08
N VAL A 58 -6.08 -7.44 -4.51
CA VAL A 58 -4.78 -6.95 -4.01
C VAL A 58 -4.59 -5.49 -4.36
N THR A 59 -4.75 -5.12 -5.63
CA THR A 59 -4.60 -3.74 -6.10
C THR A 59 -5.57 -2.80 -5.38
N LYS A 60 -6.84 -3.19 -5.24
CA LYS A 60 -7.84 -2.44 -4.47
C LYS A 60 -7.43 -2.28 -3.01
N LYS A 61 -6.92 -3.34 -2.36
CA LYS A 61 -6.46 -3.27 -0.97
C LYS A 61 -5.29 -2.28 -0.83
N ILE A 62 -4.29 -2.35 -1.71
CA ILE A 62 -3.15 -1.41 -1.72
C ILE A 62 -3.65 0.03 -1.88
N ASN A 63 -4.51 0.29 -2.87
CA ASN A 63 -5.02 1.63 -3.14
C ASN A 63 -5.83 2.18 -1.96
N ASN A 64 -6.68 1.36 -1.34
CA ASN A 64 -7.44 1.75 -0.17
C ASN A 64 -6.53 2.11 1.02
N LEU A 65 -5.49 1.31 1.26
CA LEU A 65 -4.49 1.55 2.30
C LEU A 65 -3.73 2.86 2.05
N ARG A 66 -3.23 3.08 0.84
CA ARG A 66 -2.53 4.31 0.43
C ARG A 66 -3.42 5.54 0.58
N CYS A 67 -4.67 5.47 0.13
CA CYS A 67 -5.63 6.56 0.25
C CYS A 67 -5.95 6.89 1.71
N ALA A 68 -6.18 5.88 2.56
CA ALA A 68 -6.42 6.07 3.98
C ALA A 68 -5.22 6.72 4.68
N PHE A 69 -4.01 6.21 4.41
CA PHE A 69 -2.78 6.78 4.94
C PHE A 69 -2.58 8.23 4.51
N LYS A 70 -2.68 8.52 3.20
CA LYS A 70 -2.47 9.87 2.66
C LYS A 70 -3.43 10.89 3.27
N LYS A 71 -4.71 10.54 3.41
CA LYS A 71 -5.71 11.41 4.06
C LYS A 71 -5.32 11.73 5.49
N GLU A 72 -4.89 10.72 6.24
CA GLU A 72 -4.51 10.89 7.65
C GLU A 72 -3.19 11.65 7.80
N HIS A 73 -2.18 11.31 7.01
CA HIS A 73 -0.87 11.95 7.01
C HIS A 73 -0.93 13.43 6.58
N ASN A 74 -1.84 13.80 5.67
CA ASN A 74 -2.06 15.20 5.30
C ASN A 74 -2.64 16.04 6.45
N LYS A 75 -3.51 15.48 7.30
CA LYS A 75 -4.04 16.21 8.48
C LYS A 75 -2.93 16.56 9.46
N ILE A 76 -2.02 15.62 9.72
CA ILE A 76 -0.85 15.81 10.58
C ILE A 76 0.10 16.87 9.98
N LYS A 77 0.37 16.79 8.68
CA LYS A 77 1.19 17.81 7.99
C LYS A 77 0.55 19.19 8.04
N ALA A 78 -0.78 19.30 7.96
CA ALA A 78 -1.49 20.56 8.02
C ALA A 78 -1.37 21.23 9.40
N THR A 79 -1.54 20.49 10.50
CA THR A 79 -1.36 21.04 11.85
C THR A 79 0.06 21.53 12.10
N ASN A 80 1.07 20.80 11.60
CA ASN A 80 2.48 21.18 11.74
C ASN A 80 2.84 22.47 10.96
N ARG A 81 2.18 22.73 9.82
CA ARG A 81 2.47 23.91 8.99
C ARG A 81 1.83 25.20 9.51
N SER A 82 0.71 25.10 10.21
CA SER A 82 -0.04 26.26 10.68
C SER A 82 0.55 26.96 11.92
N GLY A 83 1.72 26.51 12.41
CA GLY A 83 2.41 27.14 13.55
C GLY A 83 1.62 27.09 14.86
N VAL A 84 0.64 26.19 14.94
CA VAL A 84 -0.21 26.05 16.11
C VAL A 84 0.62 25.48 17.26
N GLY A 85 0.46 26.04 18.47
CA GLY A 85 1.19 25.61 19.66
C GLY A 85 1.10 24.08 19.86
N THR A 86 2.13 23.50 20.47
CA THR A 86 2.35 22.05 20.62
C THR A 86 1.18 21.27 21.24
N ASP A 87 0.19 21.95 21.82
CA ASP A 87 -1.03 21.37 22.40
C ASP A 87 -2.12 20.99 21.36
N GLU A 88 -2.02 21.43 20.09
CA GLU A 88 -3.03 21.14 19.04
C GLU A 88 -2.54 20.19 17.93
N LEU A 89 -1.51 19.38 18.19
CA LEU A 89 -1.04 18.40 17.21
C LEU A 89 -2.10 17.32 16.97
N TYR A 90 -2.50 17.12 15.71
CA TYR A 90 -3.48 16.10 15.35
C TYR A 90 -2.94 14.69 15.60
N ILE A 91 -3.65 13.91 16.41
CA ILE A 91 -3.34 12.50 16.67
C ILE A 91 -4.02 11.60 15.62
N PRO A 92 -3.26 10.79 14.85
CA PRO A 92 -3.84 9.87 13.88
C PRO A 92 -4.80 8.87 14.54
N LYS A 93 -6.00 8.74 13.96
CA LYS A 93 -7.03 7.77 14.38
C LYS A 93 -6.97 6.46 13.58
N LEU A 94 -6.14 6.43 12.54
CA LEU A 94 -5.96 5.26 11.70
C LEU A 94 -5.18 4.20 12.49
N TRP A 95 -5.83 3.09 12.86
CA TRP A 95 -5.24 2.12 13.80
C TRP A 95 -3.96 1.44 13.29
N PHE A 96 -3.72 1.42 11.99
CA PHE A 96 -2.53 0.87 11.36
C PHE A 96 -1.57 1.95 10.86
N TYR A 97 -1.73 3.20 11.33
CA TYR A 97 -0.96 4.35 10.84
C TYR A 97 0.55 4.10 10.89
N ASP A 98 1.05 3.63 12.04
CA ASP A 98 2.48 3.38 12.24
C ASP A 98 2.99 2.27 11.33
N LEU A 99 2.19 1.23 11.10
CA LEU A 99 2.55 0.09 10.23
C LEU A 99 2.75 0.51 8.77
N ILE A 100 1.99 1.50 8.29
CA ILE A 100 2.03 1.95 6.89
C ILE A 100 2.86 3.22 6.68
N MET A 101 3.47 3.74 7.75
CA MET A 101 4.21 5.01 7.73
C MET A 101 5.42 4.99 6.77
N PHE A 102 5.98 3.81 6.46
CA PHE A 102 7.06 3.64 5.49
C PHE A 102 6.74 4.24 4.10
N LEU A 103 5.46 4.35 3.74
CA LEU A 103 5.06 4.99 2.48
C LEU A 103 5.42 6.48 2.41
N SER A 104 5.58 7.15 3.56
CA SER A 104 6.02 8.55 3.60
C SER A 104 7.47 8.74 3.13
N GLU A 105 8.31 7.72 3.25
CA GLU A 105 9.71 7.76 2.79
C GLU A 105 9.79 7.86 1.26
N SER A 106 8.83 7.24 0.56
CA SER A 106 8.72 7.23 -0.90
C SER A 106 8.13 8.53 -1.46
N ASP A 107 7.24 9.19 -0.73
CA ASP A 107 6.49 10.38 -1.19
C ASP A 107 7.38 11.64 -1.32
N ASN A 108 8.60 11.62 -0.75
CA ASN A 108 9.58 12.70 -0.88
C ASN A 108 10.13 12.85 -2.33
N ALA A 109 9.83 11.90 -3.22
CA ALA A 109 10.10 11.96 -4.66
C ALA A 109 8.79 12.20 -5.45
N SER A 110 8.30 13.44 -5.43
CA SER A 110 6.96 13.92 -5.82
C SER A 110 6.47 13.69 -7.29
N ARG A 111 6.85 12.62 -8.00
CA ARG A 111 6.26 12.25 -9.31
C ARG A 111 5.63 10.86 -9.38
N SER A 112 5.91 9.95 -8.44
CA SER A 112 5.80 8.51 -8.72
C SER A 112 4.50 7.80 -8.29
N SER A 113 3.60 8.43 -7.52
CA SER A 113 2.37 7.72 -7.11
C SER A 113 1.49 7.33 -8.31
N LYS A 114 1.52 8.09 -9.41
CA LYS A 114 0.76 7.78 -10.64
C LYS A 114 1.36 6.58 -11.38
N ASP A 115 2.68 6.47 -11.43
CA ASP A 115 3.38 5.35 -12.06
C ASP A 115 3.04 4.02 -11.37
N ILE A 116 2.92 4.02 -10.04
CA ILE A 116 2.57 2.80 -9.30
C ILE A 116 1.16 2.34 -9.67
N ASP A 117 0.20 3.26 -9.66
CA ASP A 117 -1.21 2.95 -9.93
C ASP A 117 -1.41 2.44 -11.36
N GLU A 118 -0.74 3.05 -12.35
CA GLU A 118 -0.76 2.61 -13.74
C GLU A 118 -0.17 1.20 -13.90
N ILE A 119 0.99 0.94 -13.29
CA ILE A 119 1.65 -0.37 -13.39
C ILE A 119 0.87 -1.46 -12.62
N LEU A 120 0.27 -1.14 -11.47
CA LEU A 120 -0.59 -2.08 -10.75
C LEU A 120 -1.83 -2.45 -11.60
N ASN A 121 -2.36 -1.48 -12.36
CA ASN A 121 -3.50 -1.70 -13.24
C ASN A 121 -3.13 -2.58 -14.46
N GLU A 122 -1.95 -2.39 -15.05
CA GLU A 122 -1.44 -3.27 -16.11
C GLU A 122 -1.27 -4.73 -15.65
N ILE A 123 -0.77 -4.93 -14.43
CA ILE A 123 -0.58 -6.27 -13.86
C ILE A 123 -1.93 -6.93 -13.55
N ALA A 124 -2.89 -6.19 -12.99
CA ALA A 124 -4.24 -6.72 -12.73
C ALA A 124 -4.96 -7.15 -14.03
N THR A 125 -4.68 -6.48 -15.15
CA THR A 125 -5.30 -6.76 -16.45
C THR A 125 -4.70 -7.98 -17.15
N THR A 126 -3.43 -8.32 -16.87
CA THR A 126 -2.71 -9.41 -17.55
C THR A 126 -3.02 -10.81 -16.99
N ASP A 127 -3.42 -10.93 -15.72
CA ASP A 127 -3.81 -12.20 -15.10
C ASP A 127 -5.16 -12.75 -15.64
N ASN A 128 -5.97 -11.88 -16.26
CA ASN A 128 -7.28 -12.25 -16.81
C ASN A 128 -7.22 -12.90 -18.21
N GLN A 129 -6.02 -13.13 -18.77
CA GLN A 129 -5.80 -13.67 -20.12
C GLN A 129 -5.19 -15.08 -20.14
N VAL A 130 -4.86 -15.70 -19.00
CA VAL A 130 -4.25 -17.04 -18.94
C VAL A 130 -5.26 -18.13 -18.53
N LYS A 131 -6.56 -17.85 -18.65
CA LYS A 131 -7.62 -18.85 -18.55
C LYS A 131 -8.28 -19.05 -19.90
N THR A 132 -7.62 -19.79 -20.79
CA THR A 132 -8.28 -20.56 -21.85
C THR A 132 -7.49 -21.82 -22.10
#